data_AF-A0A2S8FVB7-F1
#
_entry.id   AF-A0A2S8FVB7-F1
#
_cell.length_a   1.000
_cell.length_b   1.000
_cell.length_c   1.000
_cell.angle_alpha   90.00
_cell.angle_beta   90.00
_cell.angle_gamma   90.00
#
_symmetry.space_group_name_H-M   'P 1'
#
loop_
_entity.id
_entity.type
_entity.pdbx_description
1 polymer ?
#
loop_
_entity_poly.entity_id
_entity_poly.type
_entity_poly.pdbx_seq_one_letter_code
_entity_poly.pdbx_strand_id
1 'polypeptide(L)'
;MFLTWCQPVTDNPYDSPNLDTTAYVKQSNSGPVKRPIGVSILVVLLGITVLLCIFICVNILSVPSQVRELEGLGETLSWVIFLTSGIVFILAGLILAAAIGMWIGATWGWWLGTTGYAFSVVLNVAGMMIVTVMNPQAEALSSSYIKNGTRAFIAGLIVLYLFQDNVLAYFRLQNWSKGKLFGVLAGITLGLYAAHFLIVQIVFAALVVNVGE
;
A
#
# COMPACT_ATOMS: atom_id res chain seq x y z
N MET A 1 -37.94 4.52 42.78
CA MET A 1 -36.62 4.46 43.43
C MET A 1 -35.70 5.40 42.64
N PHE A 2 -35.65 6.66 43.06
CA PHE A 2 -34.92 7.73 42.36
C PHE A 2 -33.54 7.89 43.01
N LEU A 3 -32.48 7.78 42.21
CA LEU A 3 -31.12 8.09 42.61
C LEU A 3 -30.97 9.62 42.60
N THR A 4 -30.98 10.23 43.78
CA THR A 4 -30.60 11.64 43.98
C THR A 4 -29.08 11.77 43.85
N TRP A 5 -28.67 12.60 42.90
CA TRP A 5 -27.28 12.99 42.65
C TRP A 5 -26.80 13.91 43.78
N CYS A 6 -25.69 13.58 44.43
CA CYS A 6 -24.95 14.53 45.27
C CYS A 6 -24.33 15.59 44.35
N GLN A 7 -24.88 16.80 44.38
CA GLN A 7 -24.19 17.97 43.83
C GLN A 7 -23.12 18.41 44.85
N PRO A 8 -21.91 18.78 44.41
CA PRO A 8 -20.92 19.39 45.28
C PRO A 8 -21.47 20.75 45.74
N VAL A 9 -21.61 20.90 47.06
CA VAL A 9 -21.99 22.16 47.70
C VAL A 9 -20.81 23.11 47.57
N THR A 10 -20.97 24.20 46.83
CA THR A 10 -20.07 25.36 46.90
C THR A 10 -20.64 26.30 47.94
N ASP A 11 -19.93 26.51 49.05
CA ASP A 11 -20.36 27.35 50.19
C ASP A 11 -20.49 28.86 49.86
N ASN A 12 -20.27 29.25 48.60
CA ASN A 12 -20.40 30.63 48.13
C ASN A 12 -21.44 30.72 46.99
N PRO A 13 -22.57 31.43 47.17
CA PRO A 13 -23.58 31.61 46.12
C PRO A 13 -23.12 32.52 44.96
N TYR A 14 -21.95 33.15 45.07
CA TYR A 14 -21.30 33.93 44.02
C TYR A 14 -20.09 33.25 43.39
N ASP A 15 -19.72 32.04 43.83
CA ASP A 15 -18.73 31.26 43.10
C ASP A 15 -19.39 30.79 41.80
N SER A 16 -18.97 31.40 40.69
CA SER A 16 -19.21 30.82 39.38
C SER A 16 -18.73 29.37 39.43
N PRO A 17 -19.51 28.37 38.96
CA PRO A 17 -19.07 27.00 38.92
C PRO A 17 -17.66 27.01 38.34
N ASN A 18 -16.69 26.48 39.09
CA ASN A 18 -15.33 26.38 38.63
C ASN A 18 -15.37 25.33 37.52
N LEU A 19 -15.78 25.78 36.33
CA LEU A 19 -15.71 25.06 35.08
C LEU A 19 -14.22 24.80 34.95
N ASP A 20 -13.83 23.61 35.38
CA ASP A 20 -12.51 23.08 35.17
C ASP A 20 -12.31 22.98 33.66
N THR A 21 -11.96 24.10 33.08
CA THR A 21 -11.70 24.27 31.65
C THR A 21 -10.45 23.50 31.26
N THR A 22 -9.67 22.99 32.22
CA THR A 22 -8.53 22.11 31.94
C THR A 22 -8.98 20.72 31.48
N ALA A 23 -10.19 20.26 31.83
CA ALA A 23 -10.75 19.01 31.31
C ALA A 23 -11.23 19.11 29.84
N TYR A 24 -11.54 20.33 29.36
CA TYR A 24 -12.01 20.57 27.99
C TYR A 24 -10.94 21.12 27.05
N VAL A 25 -9.78 21.57 27.55
CA VAL A 25 -8.60 21.77 26.72
C VAL A 25 -7.92 20.40 26.54
N LYS A 26 -8.60 19.49 25.85
CA LYS A 26 -7.90 18.50 25.03
C LYS A 26 -7.25 19.33 23.94
N GLN A 27 -6.06 19.83 24.25
CA GLN A 27 -5.26 20.73 23.45
C GLN A 27 -5.17 20.10 22.05
N SER A 28 -6.06 20.55 21.17
CA SER A 28 -5.93 20.38 19.74
C SER A 28 -4.66 21.16 19.43
N ASN A 29 -3.51 20.48 19.48
CA ASN A 29 -2.25 20.96 18.95
C ASN A 29 -2.49 21.19 17.46
N SER A 30 -3.09 22.34 17.13
CA SER A 30 -3.46 22.79 15.79
C SER A 30 -2.28 23.45 15.08
N GLY A 31 -1.06 23.29 15.64
CA GLY A 31 0.16 23.52 14.90
C GLY A 31 0.30 22.48 13.78
N PRO A 32 0.88 22.83 12.63
CA PRO A 32 1.16 21.86 11.58
C PRO A 32 1.99 20.70 12.15
N VAL A 33 1.43 19.48 12.11
CA VAL A 33 2.14 18.27 12.58
C VAL A 33 3.39 18.10 11.74
N LYS A 34 4.55 18.13 12.40
CA LYS A 34 5.85 17.94 11.73
C LYS A 34 5.86 16.59 11.02
N ARG A 35 6.23 16.59 9.73
CA ARG A 35 6.33 15.37 8.93
C ARG A 35 7.33 14.39 9.56
N PRO A 36 6.94 13.12 9.79
CA PRO A 36 7.86 12.10 10.27
C PRO A 36 9.03 11.86 9.31
N ILE A 37 10.22 11.60 9.86
CA ILE A 37 11.43 11.38 9.06
C ILE A 37 11.25 10.16 8.15
N GLY A 38 10.68 9.06 8.67
CA GLY A 38 10.46 7.84 7.88
C GLY A 38 9.50 8.04 6.70
N VAL A 39 8.46 8.87 6.84
CA VAL A 39 7.60 9.26 5.69
C VAL A 39 8.40 10.03 4.64
N SER A 40 9.31 10.91 5.06
CA SER A 40 10.15 11.66 4.12
C SER A 40 11.09 10.74 3.33
N ILE A 41 11.71 9.78 4.01
CA ILE A 41 12.53 8.73 3.38
C ILE A 41 11.67 7.91 2.41
N LEU A 42 10.47 7.50 2.84
CA LEU A 42 9.56 6.71 2.02
C LEU A 42 9.17 7.41 0.73
N VAL A 43 8.86 8.71 0.78
CA VAL A 43 8.54 9.50 -0.42
C VAL A 43 9.71 9.51 -1.40
N VAL A 44 10.94 9.67 -0.92
CA VAL A 44 12.14 9.63 -1.79
C VAL A 44 12.28 8.25 -2.43
N LEU A 45 12.14 7.17 -1.65
CA LEU A 45 12.20 5.79 -2.17
C LEU A 45 11.10 5.50 -3.20
N LEU A 46 9.88 6.00 -2.98
CA LEU A 46 8.79 5.89 -3.95
C LEU A 46 9.11 6.68 -5.22
N GLY A 47 9.69 7.87 -5.11
CA GLY A 47 10.16 8.66 -6.25
C GLY A 47 11.20 7.91 -7.08
N ILE A 48 12.20 7.29 -6.45
CA ILE A 48 13.18 6.43 -7.12
C ILE A 48 12.48 5.24 -7.81
N THR A 49 11.50 4.64 -7.14
CA THR A 49 10.72 3.52 -7.71
C THR A 49 9.97 3.95 -8.97
N VAL A 50 9.36 5.14 -8.99
CA VAL A 50 8.70 5.70 -10.19
C VAL A 50 9.69 5.84 -11.33
N LEU A 51 10.88 6.39 -11.08
CA LEU A 51 11.92 6.54 -12.10
C LEU A 51 12.38 5.19 -12.65
N LEU A 52 12.54 4.18 -11.79
CA LEU A 52 12.87 2.82 -12.22
C LEU A 52 11.76 2.19 -13.08
N CYS A 53 10.49 2.36 -12.69
CA CYS A 53 9.36 1.86 -13.48
C CYS A 53 9.31 2.53 -14.87
N ILE A 54 9.49 3.86 -14.94
CA ILE A 54 9.54 4.59 -16.21
C ILE A 54 10.71 4.11 -17.07
N PHE A 55 11.89 3.98 -16.47
CA PHE A 55 13.08 3.47 -17.16
C PHE A 55 12.84 2.08 -17.75
N ILE A 56 12.27 1.15 -16.98
CA ILE A 56 11.93 -0.19 -17.46
C ILE A 56 10.91 -0.13 -18.60
N CYS A 57 9.85 0.68 -18.47
CA CYS A 57 8.86 0.85 -19.54
C CYS A 57 9.49 1.37 -20.84
N VAL A 58 10.34 2.40 -20.75
CA VAL A 58 11.03 2.94 -21.93
C VAL A 58 11.91 1.87 -22.58
N ASN A 59 12.71 1.13 -21.81
CA ASN A 59 13.57 0.08 -22.37
C ASN A 59 12.77 -1.04 -23.05
N ILE A 60 11.66 -1.48 -22.46
CA ILE A 60 10.78 -2.50 -23.07
C ILE A 60 10.19 -1.99 -24.39
N LEU A 61 9.73 -0.73 -24.41
CA LEU A 61 9.12 -0.12 -25.60
C LEU A 61 10.15 0.21 -26.70
N SER A 62 11.40 0.46 -26.33
CA SER A 62 12.49 0.77 -27.27
C SER A 62 13.09 -0.44 -27.97
N VAL A 63 12.70 -1.67 -27.62
CA VAL A 63 13.14 -2.88 -28.35
C VAL A 63 12.62 -2.83 -29.79
N PRO A 64 13.48 -2.79 -30.82
CA PRO A 64 13.07 -2.69 -32.22
C PRO A 64 12.16 -3.86 -32.64
N SER A 65 11.15 -3.58 -33.47
CA SER A 65 10.21 -4.59 -33.98
C SER A 65 10.90 -5.75 -34.70
N GLN A 66 12.01 -5.48 -35.38
CA GLN A 66 12.83 -6.48 -36.09
C GLN A 66 13.40 -7.55 -35.15
N VAL A 67 13.78 -7.19 -33.91
CA VAL A 67 14.26 -8.14 -32.89
C VAL A 67 13.10 -8.97 -32.35
N ARG A 68 11.90 -8.38 -32.25
CA ARG A 68 10.68 -9.06 -31.79
C ARG A 68 10.17 -10.10 -32.79
N GLU A 69 10.36 -9.85 -34.09
CA GLU A 69 10.03 -10.79 -35.17
C GLU A 69 11.04 -11.94 -35.29
N LEU A 70 12.33 -11.66 -35.07
CA LEU A 70 13.43 -12.65 -35.13
C LEU A 70 13.36 -13.72 -34.01
N GLU A 71 12.77 -13.38 -32.85
CA GLU A 71 12.58 -14.33 -31.75
C GLU A 71 11.34 -15.24 -31.92
N GLY A 72 10.62 -15.15 -33.05
CA GLY A 72 9.45 -15.99 -33.33
C GLY A 72 8.24 -15.69 -32.44
N LEU A 73 8.20 -14.51 -31.81
CA LEU A 73 7.30 -14.20 -30.70
C LEU A 73 5.85 -13.87 -31.10
N GLY A 74 5.55 -13.81 -32.40
CA GLY A 74 4.19 -13.64 -32.92
C GLY A 74 3.50 -12.32 -32.54
N GLU A 75 2.34 -12.05 -33.15
CA GLU A 75 1.52 -10.86 -32.84
C GLU A 75 1.00 -10.88 -31.40
N THR A 76 0.67 -12.06 -30.87
CA THR A 76 0.11 -12.24 -29.52
C THR A 76 1.04 -11.74 -28.42
N LEU A 77 2.35 -12.03 -28.49
CA LEU A 77 3.28 -11.57 -27.46
C LEU A 77 3.52 -10.06 -27.54
N SER A 78 3.48 -9.47 -28.73
CA SER A 78 3.58 -8.01 -28.91
C SER A 78 2.45 -7.27 -28.20
N TRP A 79 1.22 -7.78 -28.28
CA TRP A 79 0.07 -7.26 -27.51
C TRP A 79 0.24 -7.42 -26.01
N VAL A 80 0.74 -8.58 -25.54
CA VAL A 80 1.01 -8.82 -24.11
C VAL A 80 2.07 -7.85 -23.58
N ILE A 81 3.15 -7.61 -24.33
CA ILE A 81 4.21 -6.66 -23.95
C ILE A 81 3.63 -5.23 -23.87
N PHE A 82 2.85 -4.82 -24.87
CA PHE A 82 2.21 -3.51 -24.88
C PHE A 82 1.28 -3.32 -23.68
N LEU A 83 0.38 -4.27 -23.42
CA LEU A 83 -0.54 -4.23 -22.28
C LEU A 83 0.22 -4.21 -20.95
N THR A 84 1.25 -5.05 -20.82
CA THR A 84 2.08 -5.11 -19.60
C THR A 84 2.78 -3.78 -19.36
N SER A 85 3.36 -3.17 -20.40
CA SER A 85 4.02 -1.86 -20.28
C SER A 85 3.04 -0.73 -19.90
N GLY A 86 1.82 -0.76 -20.44
CA GLY A 86 0.75 0.17 -20.08
C GLY A 86 0.34 0.03 -18.61
N ILE A 87 0.19 -1.21 -18.11
CA ILE A 87 -0.11 -1.48 -16.70
C ILE A 87 1.01 -0.95 -15.80
N VAL A 88 2.28 -1.22 -16.13
CA VAL A 88 3.42 -0.73 -15.35
C VAL A 88 3.46 0.80 -15.34
N PHE A 89 3.13 1.46 -16.45
CA PHE A 89 3.05 2.92 -16.51
C PHE A 89 1.94 3.50 -15.62
N ILE A 90 0.75 2.89 -15.64
CA ILE A 90 -0.37 3.27 -14.75
C ILE A 90 0.02 3.08 -13.27
N LEU A 91 0.67 1.96 -12.94
CA LEU A 91 1.17 1.70 -11.59
C LEU A 91 2.21 2.74 -11.17
N ALA A 92 3.13 3.13 -12.06
CA ALA A 92 4.09 4.19 -11.79
C ALA A 92 3.38 5.52 -11.47
N GLY A 93 2.33 5.86 -12.22
CA GLY A 93 1.47 7.01 -11.92
C GLY A 93 0.80 6.93 -10.55
N LEU A 94 0.30 5.75 -10.17
CA LEU A 94 -0.32 5.53 -8.85
C LEU A 94 0.70 5.63 -7.70
N ILE A 95 1.92 5.13 -7.90
CA ILE A 95 3.04 5.27 -6.95
C ILE A 95 3.42 6.75 -6.80
N LEU A 96 3.48 7.49 -7.90
CA LEU A 96 3.76 8.92 -7.88
C LEU A 96 2.67 9.69 -7.14
N ALA A 97 1.39 9.37 -7.38
CA ALA A 97 0.28 9.93 -6.64
C ALA A 97 0.44 9.65 -5.14
N ALA A 98 0.69 8.39 -4.76
CA ALA A 98 0.92 8.02 -3.36
C ALA A 98 2.07 8.83 -2.73
N ALA A 99 3.20 8.99 -3.44
CA ALA A 99 4.34 9.79 -2.99
C ALA A 99 3.97 11.26 -2.77
N ILE A 100 3.23 11.88 -3.70
CA ILE A 100 2.75 13.27 -3.56
C ILE A 100 1.80 13.39 -2.36
N GLY A 101 0.83 12.48 -2.23
CA GLY A 101 -0.11 12.46 -1.12
C GLY A 101 0.59 12.28 0.23
N MET A 102 1.62 11.43 0.28
CA MET A 102 2.47 11.25 1.45
C MET A 102 3.31 12.48 1.77
N TRP A 103 3.79 13.20 0.76
CA TRP A 103 4.58 14.41 0.95
C TRP A 103 3.79 15.55 1.61
N ILE A 104 2.51 15.68 1.25
CA ILE A 104 1.61 16.72 1.76
C ILE A 104 0.81 16.28 3.00
N GLY A 105 0.97 15.04 3.46
CA GLY A 105 0.24 14.49 4.61
C GLY A 105 -1.25 14.25 4.34
N ALA A 106 -1.63 14.02 3.08
CA ALA A 106 -3.01 13.75 2.73
C ALA A 106 -3.40 12.31 3.06
N THR A 107 -4.60 12.14 3.62
CA THR A 107 -5.12 10.83 4.03
C THR A 107 -5.21 9.83 2.87
N TRP A 108 -5.53 10.29 1.65
CA TRP A 108 -5.54 9.42 0.47
C TRP A 108 -4.14 8.90 0.10
N GLY A 109 -3.07 9.67 0.35
CA GLY A 109 -1.69 9.24 0.13
C GLY A 109 -1.29 8.10 1.07
N TRP A 110 -1.74 8.17 2.33
CA TRP A 110 -1.59 7.07 3.28
C TRP A 110 -2.33 5.82 2.79
N TRP A 111 -3.58 5.94 2.34
CA TRP A 111 -4.33 4.79 1.83
C TRP A 111 -3.66 4.14 0.63
N LEU A 112 -3.22 4.93 -0.35
CA LEU A 112 -2.56 4.39 -1.54
C LEU A 112 -1.24 3.68 -1.19
N GLY A 113 -0.37 4.33 -0.43
CA GLY A 113 0.93 3.73 -0.11
C GLY A 113 0.80 2.52 0.82
N THR A 114 -0.02 2.61 1.87
CA THR A 114 -0.20 1.50 2.82
C THR A 114 -0.85 0.30 2.13
N THR A 115 -1.84 0.53 1.26
CA THR A 115 -2.46 -0.54 0.45
C THR A 115 -1.44 -1.15 -0.52
N GLY A 116 -0.62 -0.33 -1.18
CA GLY A 116 0.44 -0.83 -2.07
C GLY A 116 1.45 -1.73 -1.35
N TYR A 117 1.93 -1.32 -0.17
CA TYR A 117 2.84 -2.15 0.62
C TYR A 117 2.15 -3.41 1.18
N ALA A 118 0.93 -3.32 1.69
CA ALA A 118 0.17 -4.48 2.16
C ALA A 118 -0.08 -5.49 1.02
N PHE A 119 -0.43 -4.99 -0.16
CA PHE A 119 -0.60 -5.81 -1.35
C PHE A 119 0.71 -6.47 -1.78
N SER A 120 1.83 -5.73 -1.70
CA SER A 120 3.17 -6.28 -1.93
C SER A 120 3.49 -7.44 -0.97
N VAL A 121 3.15 -7.33 0.32
CA VAL A 121 3.31 -8.44 1.28
C VAL A 121 2.55 -9.68 0.79
N VAL A 122 1.27 -9.54 0.46
CA VAL A 122 0.43 -10.66 0.01
C VAL A 122 0.99 -11.30 -1.26
N LEU A 123 1.36 -10.51 -2.27
CA LEU A 123 1.93 -11.01 -3.52
C LEU A 123 3.25 -11.76 -3.32
N ASN A 124 4.15 -11.24 -2.48
CA ASN A 124 5.44 -11.90 -2.23
C ASN A 124 5.24 -13.21 -1.43
N VAL A 125 4.31 -13.24 -0.47
CA VAL A 125 3.95 -14.48 0.25
C VAL A 125 3.32 -15.50 -0.68
N ALA A 126 2.37 -15.09 -1.52
CA ALA A 126 1.78 -15.94 -2.55
C ALA A 126 2.84 -16.49 -3.52
N GLY A 127 3.79 -15.65 -3.94
CA GLY A 127 4.91 -16.06 -4.79
C GLY A 127 5.79 -17.15 -4.16
N MET A 128 6.06 -17.06 -2.85
CA MET A 128 6.77 -18.14 -2.14
C MET A 128 5.97 -19.44 -2.16
N MET A 129 4.66 -19.39 -1.88
CA MET A 129 3.79 -20.58 -1.91
C MET A 129 3.73 -21.23 -3.30
N ILE A 130 3.59 -20.43 -4.36
CA ILE A 130 3.57 -20.93 -5.75
C ILE A 130 4.87 -21.65 -6.10
N VAL A 131 6.01 -21.05 -5.75
CA VAL A 131 7.33 -21.64 -6.00
C VAL A 131 7.51 -22.96 -5.23
N THR A 132 6.97 -23.05 -4.01
CA THR A 132 6.94 -24.31 -3.22
C THR A 132 6.19 -25.42 -3.94
N VAL A 133 5.00 -25.09 -4.46
CA VAL A 133 4.08 -26.07 -5.05
C VAL A 133 4.56 -26.52 -6.43
N MET A 134 5.10 -25.60 -7.24
CA MET A 134 5.45 -25.88 -8.63
C MET A 134 6.84 -26.50 -8.80
N ASN A 135 7.77 -26.32 -7.85
CA ASN A 135 9.14 -26.79 -8.05
C ASN A 135 9.81 -27.31 -6.77
N PRO A 136 9.32 -28.41 -6.19
CA PRO A 136 9.74 -28.89 -4.87
C PRO A 136 11.20 -29.38 -4.78
N GLN A 137 11.93 -29.49 -5.90
CA GLN A 137 13.28 -30.09 -5.95
C GLN A 137 14.40 -29.15 -6.39
N ALA A 138 14.14 -27.87 -6.68
CA ALA A 138 15.12 -26.98 -7.32
C ALA A 138 15.91 -26.10 -6.34
N GLU A 139 17.22 -25.96 -6.55
CA GLU A 139 18.08 -24.94 -5.91
C GLU A 139 17.56 -23.49 -6.11
N ALA A 140 16.77 -23.28 -7.18
CA ALA A 140 16.03 -22.04 -7.47
C ALA A 140 14.98 -21.66 -6.40
N LEU A 141 14.61 -22.60 -5.52
CA LEU A 141 13.81 -22.33 -4.33
C LEU A 141 14.51 -21.30 -3.44
N SER A 142 15.80 -21.49 -3.13
CA SER A 142 16.51 -20.65 -2.15
C SER A 142 16.53 -19.15 -2.53
N SER A 143 16.89 -18.84 -3.78
CA SER A 143 16.96 -17.45 -4.28
C SER A 143 15.58 -16.78 -4.34
N SER A 144 14.56 -17.50 -4.81
CA SER A 144 13.19 -16.98 -4.90
C SER A 144 12.57 -16.72 -3.53
N TYR A 145 12.79 -17.63 -2.57
CA TYR A 145 12.34 -17.45 -1.20
C TYR A 145 13.03 -16.31 -0.50
N ILE A 146 14.36 -16.19 -0.63
CA ILE A 146 15.09 -15.08 -0.02
C ILE A 146 14.62 -13.76 -0.60
N LYS A 147 14.48 -13.67 -1.93
CA LYS A 147 14.02 -12.45 -2.61
C LYS A 147 12.61 -12.06 -2.18
N ASN A 148 11.65 -12.98 -2.28
CA ASN A 148 10.25 -12.68 -1.96
C ASN A 148 10.03 -12.51 -0.45
N GLY A 149 10.67 -13.34 0.37
CA GLY A 149 10.63 -13.23 1.83
C GLY A 149 11.20 -11.90 2.33
N THR A 150 12.35 -11.47 1.82
CA THR A 150 12.95 -10.17 2.18
C THR A 150 12.04 -9.02 1.78
N ARG A 151 11.45 -9.06 0.58
CA ARG A 151 10.50 -8.05 0.11
C ARG A 151 9.23 -7.99 0.96
N ALA A 152 8.64 -9.14 1.28
CA ALA A 152 7.48 -9.23 2.16
C ALA A 152 7.81 -8.70 3.56
N PHE A 153 8.98 -9.05 4.09
CA PHE A 153 9.42 -8.60 5.41
C PHE A 153 9.59 -7.07 5.45
N ILE A 154 10.32 -6.49 4.49
CA ILE A 154 10.51 -5.03 4.40
C ILE A 154 9.17 -4.31 4.21
N ALA A 155 8.31 -4.79 3.31
CA ALA A 155 6.99 -4.21 3.09
C ALA A 155 6.11 -4.29 4.35
N GLY A 156 6.17 -5.40 5.08
CA GLY A 156 5.47 -5.58 6.35
C GLY A 156 5.95 -4.59 7.41
N LEU A 157 7.26 -4.39 7.54
CA LEU A 157 7.81 -3.37 8.45
C LEU A 157 7.36 -1.95 8.08
N ILE A 158 7.27 -1.63 6.78
CA ILE A 158 6.76 -0.33 6.33
C ILE A 158 5.28 -0.17 6.69
N VAL A 159 4.45 -1.20 6.50
CA VAL A 159 3.04 -1.15 6.93
C VAL A 159 2.94 -0.94 8.44
N LEU A 160 3.71 -1.67 9.25
CA LEU A 160 3.72 -1.49 10.70
C LEU A 160 4.16 -0.07 11.09
N TYR A 161 5.17 0.48 10.40
CA TYR A 161 5.61 1.86 10.59
C TYR A 161 4.49 2.87 10.27
N LEU A 162 3.74 2.67 9.18
CA LEU A 162 2.64 3.56 8.77
C LEU A 162 1.46 3.57 9.77
N PHE A 163 1.38 2.58 10.67
CA PHE A 163 0.39 2.50 11.75
C PHE A 163 0.87 3.12 13.08
N GLN A 164 2.09 3.67 13.15
CA GLN A 164 2.54 4.37 14.35
C GLN A 164 1.74 5.66 14.59
N ASP A 165 1.52 6.01 15.87
CA ASP A 165 0.62 7.12 16.23
C ASP A 165 1.08 8.48 15.72
N ASN A 166 2.39 8.72 15.67
CA ASN A 166 3.00 9.91 15.07
C ASN A 166 2.74 10.01 13.56
N VAL A 167 2.74 8.87 12.85
CA VAL A 167 2.44 8.82 11.41
C VAL A 167 0.95 9.00 11.16
N LEU A 168 0.10 8.30 11.92
CA LEU A 168 -1.36 8.45 11.82
C LEU A 168 -1.79 9.89 12.14
N ALA A 169 -1.17 10.54 13.12
CA ALA A 169 -1.42 11.95 13.43
C ALA A 169 -1.06 12.88 12.26
N TYR A 170 0.06 12.63 11.58
CA TYR A 170 0.45 13.39 10.39
C TYR A 170 -0.57 13.27 9.26
N PHE A 171 -1.16 12.09 9.07
CA PHE A 171 -2.20 11.81 8.05
C PHE A 171 -3.63 12.10 8.49
N ARG A 172 -3.82 12.68 9.68
CA ARG A 172 -5.14 12.99 10.28
C ARG A 172 -6.02 11.76 10.53
N LEU A 173 -5.40 10.61 10.79
CA LEU A 173 -6.05 9.32 11.04
C LEU A 173 -6.03 8.90 12.52
N GLN A 174 -5.51 9.74 13.42
CA GLN A 174 -5.41 9.44 14.86
C GLN A 174 -6.75 9.21 15.56
N ASN A 175 -7.85 9.72 14.98
CA ASN A 175 -9.20 9.53 15.54
C ASN A 175 -9.79 8.14 15.21
N TRP A 176 -9.14 7.36 14.33
CA TRP A 176 -9.57 6.01 14.00
C TRP A 176 -8.89 5.00 14.92
N SER A 177 -9.63 3.97 15.33
CA SER A 177 -9.03 2.84 16.02
C SER A 177 -8.11 2.07 15.05
N LYS A 178 -6.92 1.67 15.53
CA LYS A 178 -5.96 0.90 14.71
C LYS A 178 -6.57 -0.38 14.15
N GLY A 179 -7.42 -1.06 14.93
CA GLY A 179 -8.15 -2.25 14.48
C GLY A 179 -9.10 -1.97 13.32
N LYS A 180 -9.81 -0.83 13.30
CA LYS A 180 -10.68 -0.44 12.19
C LYS A 180 -9.86 -0.12 10.93
N LEU A 181 -8.77 0.63 11.07
CA LEU A 181 -7.87 0.91 9.94
C LEU A 181 -7.29 -0.37 9.36
N PHE A 182 -6.84 -1.28 10.22
CA PHE A 182 -6.31 -2.57 9.81
C PHE A 182 -7.36 -3.43 9.11
N GLY A 183 -8.59 -3.49 9.65
CA GLY A 183 -9.69 -4.25 9.04
C GLY A 183 -10.07 -3.73 7.65
N VAL A 184 -10.15 -2.41 7.47
CA VAL A 184 -10.42 -1.79 6.16
C VAL A 184 -9.28 -2.05 5.19
N LEU A 185 -8.03 -1.87 5.63
CA LEU A 185 -6.85 -2.16 4.81
C LEU A 185 -6.82 -3.62 4.37
N ALA A 186 -7.01 -4.56 5.31
CA ALA A 186 -7.05 -5.99 5.02
C ALA A 186 -8.15 -6.33 4.00
N GLY A 187 -9.35 -5.75 4.16
CA GLY A 187 -10.45 -5.92 3.21
C GLY A 187 -10.10 -5.43 1.79
N ILE A 188 -9.53 -4.22 1.67
CA ILE A 188 -9.10 -3.66 0.38
C ILE A 188 -8.00 -4.54 -0.24
N THR A 189 -6.99 -4.91 0.54
CA THR A 189 -5.86 -5.73 0.06
C THR A 189 -6.32 -7.11 -0.41
N LEU A 190 -7.21 -7.77 0.33
CA LEU A 190 -7.78 -9.06 -0.07
C LEU A 190 -8.64 -8.93 -1.33
N GLY A 191 -9.46 -7.88 -1.43
CA GLY A 191 -10.25 -7.60 -2.63
C GLY A 191 -9.38 -7.40 -3.87
N LEU A 192 -8.29 -6.61 -3.74
CA LEU A 192 -7.32 -6.42 -4.83
C LEU A 192 -6.62 -7.73 -5.21
N TYR A 193 -6.29 -8.57 -4.23
CA TYR A 193 -5.68 -9.87 -4.48
C TYR A 193 -6.62 -10.84 -5.21
N ALA A 194 -7.88 -10.91 -4.79
CA ALA A 194 -8.88 -11.71 -5.49
C ALA A 194 -9.09 -11.22 -6.94
N ALA A 195 -9.17 -9.91 -7.15
CA ALA A 195 -9.28 -9.33 -8.49
C ALA A 195 -8.05 -9.66 -9.36
N HIS A 196 -6.84 -9.49 -8.81
CA HIS A 196 -5.61 -9.85 -9.51
C HIS A 196 -5.58 -11.33 -9.89
N PHE A 197 -5.93 -12.22 -8.95
CA PHE A 197 -5.97 -13.66 -9.20
C PHE A 197 -6.97 -14.01 -10.32
N LEU A 198 -8.17 -13.45 -10.29
CA LEU A 198 -9.18 -13.66 -11.34
C LEU A 198 -8.69 -13.19 -12.71
N ILE A 199 -8.07 -12.02 -12.80
CA ILE A 199 -7.50 -11.50 -14.05
C ILE A 199 -6.46 -12.47 -14.60
N VAL A 200 -5.56 -12.98 -13.76
CA VAL A 200 -4.53 -13.95 -14.17
C VAL A 200 -5.17 -15.23 -14.72
N GLN A 201 -6.22 -15.75 -14.09
CA GLN A 201 -6.92 -16.95 -14.57
C GLN A 201 -7.61 -16.72 -15.93
N ILE A 202 -8.23 -15.56 -16.11
CA ILE A 202 -8.87 -15.19 -17.39
C ILE A 202 -7.83 -15.09 -18.50
N VAL A 203 -6.71 -14.42 -18.26
CA VAL A 203 -5.61 -14.30 -19.24
C VAL A 203 -5.03 -15.66 -19.57
N PHE A 204 -4.78 -16.51 -18.56
CA PHE A 204 -4.28 -17.86 -18.77
C PHE A 204 -5.24 -18.70 -19.63
N ALA A 205 -6.53 -18.70 -19.31
CA ALA A 205 -7.54 -19.42 -20.09
C ALA A 205 -7.59 -18.94 -21.55
N ALA A 206 -7.53 -17.63 -21.79
CA ALA A 206 -7.51 -17.06 -23.14
C ALA A 206 -6.26 -17.47 -23.94
N LEU A 207 -5.10 -17.52 -23.29
CA LEU A 207 -3.85 -17.96 -23.92
C LEU A 207 -3.87 -19.45 -24.27
N VAL A 208 -4.39 -20.31 -23.38
CA VAL A 208 -4.48 -21.75 -23.64
C VAL A 208 -5.41 -22.06 -24.81
N VAL A 209 -6.56 -21.37 -24.91
CA VAL A 209 -7.50 -21.54 -26.03
C VAL A 209 -6.84 -21.17 -27.36
N ASN A 210 -6.14 -20.04 -27.43
CA ASN A 210 -5.49 -19.57 -28.67
C ASN A 210 -4.28 -20.40 -29.12
N VAL A 211 -3.68 -21.22 -28.25
CA VAL A 211 -2.55 -22.11 -28.59
C VAL A 211 -3.04 -23.48 -29.08
N GLY A 212 -4.30 -23.83 -28.82
CA GLY A 212 -4.90 -25.10 -29.23
C GLY A 212 -5.55 -25.09 -30.63
N GLU A 213 -5.65 -23.92 -31.27
CA GLU A 213 -6.10 -23.73 -32.66
C GLU A 213 -4.89 -23.58 -33.61
#